data_AF-A0A662SED2-F1
#
_entry.id   AF-A0A662SED2-F1
#
_cell.length_a   1.000
_cell.length_b   1.000
_cell.length_c   1.000
_cell.angle_alpha   90.00
_cell.angle_beta   90.00
_cell.angle_gamma   90.00
#
_symmetry.space_group_name_H-M   'P 1'
#
loop_
_entity.id
_entity.type
_entity.pdbx_description
1 polymer ?
#
loop_
_entity_poly.entity_id
_entity_poly.type
_entity_poly.pdbx_seq_one_letter_code
_entity_poly.pdbx_strand_id
1 'polypeptide(L)'
;MTERIPFNAWSRERIKQGRKLCTSRTRKWDDHRVKRVTFVPLGFVKDYLWQPEGADSPEEFEKVWRSIFRGNFDPERPVFVHWGDFRD
;
A
#
# COMPACT_ATOMS: atom_id res chain seq x y z
N MET A 1 -16.93 11.74 -8.29
CA MET A 1 -15.65 11.79 -9.03
C MET A 1 -14.75 10.73 -8.42
N THR A 2 -14.16 9.84 -9.22
CA THR A 2 -13.25 8.80 -8.69
C THR A 2 -11.90 9.42 -8.32
N GLU A 3 -11.52 9.31 -7.05
CA GLU A 3 -10.22 9.80 -6.56
C GLU A 3 -9.12 8.81 -6.91
N ARG A 4 -8.11 9.23 -7.66
CA ARG A 4 -6.93 8.39 -7.93
C ARG A 4 -6.01 8.34 -6.72
N ILE A 5 -5.59 7.14 -6.33
CA ILE A 5 -4.58 6.97 -5.28
C ILE A 5 -3.26 7.61 -5.73
N PRO A 6 -2.68 8.54 -4.95
CA PRO A 6 -1.37 9.09 -5.22
C PRO A 6 -0.31 8.06 -4.85
N PHE A 7 0.63 7.86 -5.78
CA PHE A 7 1.77 6.97 -5.62
C PHE A 7 3.07 7.77 -5.65
N ASN A 8 3.94 7.52 -4.66
CA ASN A 8 5.31 8.04 -4.63
C ASN A 8 6.18 7.33 -5.68
N ALA A 9 7.41 7.82 -5.88
CA ALA A 9 8.33 7.25 -6.88
C ALA A 9 8.56 5.74 -6.68
N TRP A 10 8.76 5.30 -5.43
CA TRP A 10 8.92 3.88 -5.09
C TRP A 10 7.71 3.05 -5.55
N SER A 11 6.49 3.49 -5.23
CA SER A 11 5.28 2.76 -5.61
C SER A 11 5.10 2.72 -7.11
N ARG A 12 5.37 3.84 -7.82
CA ARG A 12 5.24 3.90 -9.28
C ARG A 12 6.17 2.91 -9.98
N GLU A 13 7.40 2.78 -9.51
CA GLU A 13 8.36 1.83 -10.07
C GLU A 13 7.88 0.38 -9.87
N ARG A 14 7.45 0.03 -8.65
CA ARG A 14 6.93 -1.33 -8.36
C ARG A 14 5.63 -1.64 -9.12
N ILE A 15 4.80 -0.63 -9.40
CA ILE A 15 3.62 -0.75 -10.27
C ILE A 15 4.05 -1.05 -11.71
N LYS A 16 5.00 -0.28 -12.24
CA LYS A 16 5.53 -0.46 -13.62
C LYS A 16 6.13 -1.85 -13.83
N GLN A 17 6.80 -2.39 -12.80
CA GLN A 17 7.36 -3.74 -12.82
C GLN A 17 6.32 -4.85 -12.60
N GLY A 18 5.04 -4.52 -12.34
CA GLY A 18 3.98 -5.50 -12.04
C GLY A 18 4.11 -6.17 -10.67
N ARG A 19 4.96 -5.64 -9.78
CA ARG A 19 5.22 -6.20 -8.45
C ARG A 19 4.21 -5.74 -7.40
N LYS A 20 3.61 -4.56 -7.58
CA LYS A 20 2.65 -3.96 -6.64
C LYS A 20 1.21 -4.35 -6.99
N LEU A 21 0.63 -5.26 -6.20
CA LEU A 21 -0.73 -5.79 -6.35
C LEU A 21 -1.72 -5.18 -5.36
N CYS A 22 -1.22 -4.54 -4.31
CA CYS A 22 -2.05 -3.79 -3.36
C CYS A 22 -1.36 -2.53 -2.83
N THR A 23 -2.12 -1.68 -2.14
CA THR A 23 -1.56 -0.55 -1.40
C THR A 23 -2.36 -0.19 -0.15
N SER A 24 -1.64 0.08 0.93
CA SER A 24 -2.18 0.44 2.25
C SER A 24 -2.26 1.93 2.43
N ARG A 25 -3.39 2.41 2.97
CA ARG A 25 -3.65 3.81 3.22
C ARG A 25 -4.39 3.97 4.55
N THR A 26 -4.18 5.13 5.18
CA THR A 26 -4.87 5.51 6.43
C THR A 26 -6.33 5.92 6.20
N ARG A 27 -6.74 6.11 4.95
CA ARG A 27 -8.14 6.32 4.54
C ARG A 27 -8.50 5.42 3.37
N LYS A 28 -9.80 5.19 3.18
CA LYS A 28 -10.33 4.52 2.00
C LYS A 28 -10.26 5.45 0.77
N TRP A 29 -9.97 4.89 -0.40
CA TRP A 29 -9.91 5.57 -1.69
C TRP A 29 -10.84 4.87 -2.69
N ASP A 30 -11.60 5.66 -3.44
CA ASP A 30 -12.53 5.19 -4.48
C ASP A 30 -11.89 5.31 -5.87
N ASP A 31 -10.76 4.64 -6.04
CA ASP A 31 -10.04 4.56 -7.31
C ASP A 31 -10.63 3.41 -8.16
N HIS A 32 -11.06 3.70 -9.38
CA HIS A 32 -11.64 2.71 -10.31
C HIS A 32 -10.78 1.47 -10.58
N ARG A 33 -9.46 1.54 -10.32
CA ARG A 33 -8.51 0.43 -10.46
C ARG A 33 -8.61 -0.59 -9.32
N VAL A 34 -9.24 -0.20 -8.22
CA VAL A 34 -9.41 -1.03 -7.03
C VAL A 34 -10.55 -2.02 -7.24
N LYS A 35 -10.26 -3.30 -7.06
CA LYS A 35 -11.21 -4.41 -7.18
C LYS A 35 -11.75 -4.87 -5.83
N ARG A 36 -10.95 -4.70 -4.76
CA ARG A 36 -11.31 -5.11 -3.39
C ARG A 36 -10.62 -4.22 -2.38
N VAL A 37 -11.30 -3.93 -1.27
CA VAL A 37 -10.72 -3.24 -0.12
C VAL A 37 -10.85 -4.12 1.11
N THR A 38 -9.77 -4.25 1.88
CA THR A 38 -9.76 -4.94 3.18
C THR A 38 -9.30 -3.99 4.27
N PHE A 39 -9.79 -4.16 5.49
CA PHE A 39 -9.43 -3.33 6.64
C PHE A 39 -8.71 -4.21 7.68
N VAL A 40 -7.42 -3.94 7.91
CA VAL A 40 -6.54 -4.79 8.72
C VAL A 40 -5.56 -3.93 9.52
N PRO A 41 -4.97 -4.45 10.62
CA PRO A 41 -3.86 -3.79 11.30
C PRO A 41 -2.65 -3.60 10.38
N LEU A 42 -1.89 -2.52 10.56
CA LEU A 42 -0.69 -2.22 9.78
C LEU A 42 0.39 -3.29 9.96
N GLY A 43 0.49 -3.87 11.16
CA GLY A 43 1.38 -5.01 11.45
C GLY A 43 1.08 -6.21 10.54
N PHE A 44 -0.19 -6.50 10.28
CA PHE A 44 -0.59 -7.55 9.34
C PHE A 44 -0.07 -7.29 7.92
N VAL A 45 -0.08 -6.02 7.48
CA VAL A 45 0.46 -5.66 6.17
C VAL A 45 1.97 -5.90 6.13
N LYS A 46 2.68 -5.45 7.15
CA LYS A 46 4.13 -5.65 7.26
C LYS A 46 4.51 -7.12 7.27
N ASP A 47 3.80 -7.95 8.03
CA ASP A 47 4.22 -9.33 8.26
C ASP A 47 3.75 -10.28 7.15
N TYR A 48 2.61 -9.99 6.49
CA TYR A 48 2.00 -10.90 5.51
C TYR A 48 1.80 -10.31 4.11
N LEU A 49 1.71 -8.99 3.95
CA LEU A 49 1.35 -8.34 2.69
C LEU A 49 2.47 -7.46 2.09
N TRP A 50 3.66 -7.48 2.68
CA TRP A 50 4.81 -6.72 2.18
C TRP A 50 5.17 -7.08 0.73
N GLN A 51 5.11 -8.36 0.36
CA GLN A 51 5.32 -8.82 -1.02
C GLN A 51 4.27 -8.24 -1.99
N PRO A 52 2.94 -8.41 -1.76
CA PRO A 52 1.91 -7.74 -2.55
C PRO A 52 1.99 -6.22 -2.60
N GLU A 53 2.51 -5.55 -1.57
CA GLU A 53 2.79 -4.11 -1.58
C GLU A 53 3.93 -3.75 -2.56
N GLY A 54 4.71 -4.74 -3.00
CA GLY A 54 5.84 -4.61 -3.90
C GLY A 54 7.20 -4.54 -3.20
N ALA A 55 7.25 -4.75 -1.88
CA ALA A 55 8.48 -4.76 -1.10
C ALA A 55 9.25 -6.09 -1.24
N ASP A 56 10.55 -6.04 -0.99
CA ASP A 56 11.51 -7.14 -0.96
C ASP A 56 11.65 -7.74 0.45
N SER A 57 11.21 -7.03 1.49
CA SER A 57 11.10 -7.56 2.85
C SER A 57 10.06 -6.78 3.69
N PRO A 58 9.63 -7.33 4.86
CA PRO A 58 8.84 -6.58 5.85
C PRO A 58 9.46 -5.23 6.25
N GLU A 59 10.78 -5.20 6.40
CA GLU A 59 11.54 -4.01 6.80
C GLU A 59 11.57 -2.95 5.69
N GLU A 60 11.66 -3.35 4.42
CA GLU A 60 11.52 -2.39 3.31
C GLU A 60 10.13 -1.77 3.30
N PHE A 61 9.08 -2.57 3.50
CA PHE A 61 7.72 -2.04 3.62
C PHE A 61 7.61 -1.01 4.74
N GLU A 62 8.10 -1.32 5.93
CA GLU A 62 8.08 -0.39 7.07
C GLU A 62 8.86 0.90 6.76
N LYS A 63 10.05 0.78 6.16
CA LYS A 63 10.88 1.93 5.75
C LYS A 63 10.13 2.85 4.77
N VAL A 64 9.47 2.27 3.78
CA VAL A 64 8.67 3.02 2.79
C VAL A 64 7.45 3.67 3.46
N TRP A 65 6.76 2.94 4.33
CA TRP A 65 5.63 3.48 5.10
C TRP A 65 6.06 4.70 5.93
N ARG A 66 7.15 4.58 6.68
CA ARG A 66 7.72 5.68 7.47
C ARG A 66 8.12 6.86 6.59
N SER A 67 8.61 6.64 5.38
CA SER A 67 8.91 7.73 4.43
C SER A 67 7.64 8.47 3.98
N ILE A 68 6.54 7.76 3.71
CA ILE A 68 5.27 8.36 3.25
C ILE A 68 4.56 9.10 4.40
N PHE A 69 4.54 8.52 5.60
CA PHE A 69 3.76 9.00 6.75
C PHE A 69 4.62 9.61 7.86
N ARG A 70 5.79 10.18 7.51
CA ARG A 70 6.69 10.94 8.39
C ARG A 70 7.07 10.22 9.69
N GLY A 71 7.48 8.96 9.58
CA GLY A 71 8.05 8.16 10.67
C GLY A 71 7.03 7.42 11.52
N ASN A 72 5.73 7.63 11.32
CA ASN A 72 4.69 7.02 12.15
C ASN A 72 4.35 5.59 11.66
N PHE A 73 4.96 4.58 12.30
CA PHE A 73 4.58 3.18 12.15
C PHE A 73 4.05 2.68 13.49
N ASP A 74 2.79 2.28 13.49
CA ASP A 74 2.08 1.73 14.63
C ASP A 74 1.42 0.43 14.15
N PRO A 75 1.90 -0.75 14.61
CA PRO A 75 1.42 -2.04 14.09
C PRO A 75 -0.06 -2.28 14.35
N GLU A 76 -0.62 -1.69 15.42
CA GLU A 76 -2.03 -1.83 15.77
C GLU A 76 -2.92 -0.86 15.00
N ARG A 77 -2.33 0.12 14.30
CA ARG A 77 -3.10 1.08 13.50
C ARG A 77 -3.89 0.34 12.43
N PRO A 78 -5.21 0.52 12.37
CA PRO A 78 -6.00 -0.07 11.31
C PRO A 78 -5.81 0.72 10.00
N VAL A 79 -5.66 0.02 8.89
CA VAL A 79 -5.42 0.59 7.56
C VAL A 79 -6.30 -0.07 6.50
N PHE A 80 -6.57 0.67 5.41
CA PHE A 80 -7.26 0.17 4.24
C PHE A 80 -6.26 -0.35 3.22
N VAL A 81 -6.33 -1.64 2.91
CA VAL A 81 -5.55 -2.27 1.84
C VAL A 81 -6.43 -2.33 0.59
N HIS A 82 -6.03 -1.60 -0.43
CA HIS A 82 -6.71 -1.54 -1.72
C HIS A 82 -6.01 -2.51 -2.67
N TRP A 83 -6.73 -3.52 -3.14
CA TRP A 83 -6.26 -4.54 -4.07
C TRP A 83 -6.72 -4.20 -5.48
N GLY A 84 -5.81 -4.26 -6.45
CA GLY A 84 -6.14 -3.86 -7.83
C GLY A 84 -4.96 -3.95 -8.78
N ASP A 85 -5.20 -3.52 -10.01
CA ASP A 85 -4.16 -3.30 -11.02
C ASP A 85 -3.96 -1.80 -11.19
N PHE A 86 -2.83 -1.29 -10.69
CA PHE A 86 -2.55 0.15 -10.67
C PHE A 86 -1.75 0.63 -11.88
N ARG A 87 -1.46 -0.26 -12.85
CA ARG A 87 -0.86 0.12 -14.12
C ARG A 87 -1.87 0.94 -14.90
N ASP A 88 -1.41 2.05 -15.48
CA ASP A 88 -2.17 2.83 -16.47
C ASP A 88 -1.81 2.35 -17.88
#